data_AF-A0A1I0UC95-F1
#
_entry.id   AF-A0A1I0UC95-F1
#
_cell.length_a   1.000
_cell.length_b   1.000
_cell.length_c   1.000
_cell.angle_alpha   90.00
_cell.angle_beta   90.00
_cell.angle_gamma   90.00
#
_symmetry.space_group_name_H-M   'P 1'
#
loop_
_entity.id
_entity.type
_entity.pdbx_description
1 polymer ?
#
loop_
_entity_poly.entity_id
_entity_poly.type
_entity_poly.pdbx_seq_one_letter_code
_entity_poly.pdbx_strand_id
1 'polypeptide(L)'
;MPTKKIDQVWDDCPGGRLDADTIDRIDTIAQPFVDAVHSADVAAVERITRGMSWTHLSALALSVASLAEPSAARPPQLAWSIADLKWAHARYKKGGRTDRVRQGEALYQQMLYRHRAAKMPAAERRLA
;
A
#
# COMPACT_ATOMS: atom_id res chain seq x y z
N MET A 1 -31.34 6.67 -18.55
CA MET A 1 -30.34 5.61 -18.81
C MET A 1 -30.39 4.64 -17.65
N PRO A 2 -30.61 3.33 -17.86
CA PRO A 2 -30.64 2.37 -16.76
C PRO A 2 -29.19 2.15 -16.26
N THR A 3 -28.94 2.46 -15.00
CA THR A 3 -27.68 2.15 -14.32
C THR A 3 -27.59 0.63 -14.15
N LYS A 4 -26.64 0.00 -14.84
CA LYS A 4 -26.33 -1.41 -14.61
C LYS A 4 -25.91 -1.61 -13.15
N LYS A 5 -26.38 -2.70 -12.54
CA LYS A 5 -25.89 -3.13 -11.22
C LYS A 5 -24.40 -3.45 -11.34
N ILE A 6 -23.60 -3.09 -10.33
CA ILE A 6 -22.15 -3.30 -10.31
C ILE A 6 -21.76 -4.75 -10.64
N ASP A 7 -22.57 -5.72 -10.20
CA ASP A 7 -22.35 -7.15 -10.49
C ASP A 7 -22.30 -7.44 -12.00
N GLN A 8 -23.10 -6.72 -12.80
CA GLN A 8 -23.18 -6.88 -14.24
C GLN A 8 -22.01 -6.23 -14.99
N VAL A 9 -21.31 -5.29 -14.35
CA VAL A 9 -20.08 -4.67 -14.89
C VAL A 9 -18.90 -5.64 -14.77
N TRP A 10 -18.88 -6.47 -13.72
CA TRP A 10 -17.86 -7.50 -13.54
C TRP A 10 -18.04 -8.68 -14.49
N ASP A 11 -19.29 -9.07 -14.78
CA ASP A 11 -19.59 -10.12 -15.77
C ASP A 11 -19.27 -9.70 -17.22
N ASP A 12 -19.38 -8.41 -17.53
CA ASP A 12 -19.09 -7.86 -18.87
C ASP A 12 -17.59 -7.55 -19.11
N CYS A 13 -16.73 -7.72 -18.10
CA CYS A 13 -15.30 -7.49 -18.23
C CYS A 13 -14.64 -8.66 -18.98
N PRO A 14 -13.89 -8.42 -20.09
CA PRO A 14 -13.42 -9.46 -21.02
C PRO A 14 -12.31 -10.39 -20.49
N GLY A 15 -12.17 -10.55 -19.17
CA GLY A 15 -11.20 -11.43 -18.53
C GLY A 15 -11.79 -12.45 -17.56
N GLY A 16 -13.13 -12.56 -17.48
CA GLY A 16 -13.81 -13.51 -16.60
C GLY A 16 -13.66 -13.18 -15.11
N ARG A 17 -14.44 -13.89 -14.29
CA ARG A 17 -14.36 -13.81 -12.83
C ARG A 17 -13.13 -14.58 -12.37
N LEU A 18 -12.25 -13.95 -11.58
CA LEU A 18 -11.09 -14.64 -11.01
C LEU A 18 -11.58 -15.69 -9.99
N ASP A 19 -11.03 -16.90 -10.07
CA ASP A 19 -11.22 -17.90 -9.03
C ASP A 19 -10.46 -17.53 -7.74
N ALA A 20 -10.84 -18.18 -6.63
CA ALA A 20 -10.28 -17.89 -5.32
C ALA A 20 -8.75 -18.14 -5.26
N ASP A 21 -8.27 -19.20 -5.91
CA ASP A 21 -6.84 -19.52 -5.94
C ASP A 21 -6.03 -18.44 -6.66
N THR A 22 -6.61 -17.85 -7.71
CA THR A 22 -6.01 -16.75 -8.46
C THR A 22 -5.99 -15.46 -7.64
N ILE A 23 -7.04 -15.19 -6.87
CA ILE A 23 -7.09 -14.04 -5.94
C ILE A 23 -6.03 -14.19 -4.85
N ASP A 24 -5.92 -15.35 -4.20
CA ASP A 24 -4.92 -15.61 -3.15
C ASP A 24 -3.48 -15.46 -3.67
N ARG A 25 -3.23 -15.89 -4.92
CA ARG A 25 -1.94 -15.68 -5.59
C ARG A 25 -1.67 -14.20 -5.83
N ILE A 26 -2.66 -13.43 -6.27
CA ILE A 26 -2.54 -11.99 -6.48
C ILE A 26 -2.29 -11.25 -5.16
N ASP A 27 -2.96 -11.64 -4.08
CA ASP A 27 -2.72 -11.09 -2.75
C ASP A 27 -1.29 -11.38 -2.26
N THR A 28 -0.78 -12.58 -2.55
CA THR A 28 0.59 -12.97 -2.18
C THR A 28 1.66 -12.14 -2.89
N ILE A 29 1.42 -11.74 -4.16
CA ILE A 29 2.38 -10.95 -4.94
C ILE A 29 2.21 -9.43 -4.79
N ALA A 30 1.12 -8.97 -4.17
CA ALA A 30 0.86 -7.54 -3.94
C ALA A 30 1.96 -6.88 -3.08
N GLN A 31 2.40 -7.54 -2.01
CA GLN A 31 3.48 -7.02 -1.17
C GLN A 31 4.84 -6.95 -1.91
N PRO A 32 5.31 -8.01 -2.59
CA PRO A 32 6.48 -7.94 -3.46
C PRO A 32 6.41 -6.85 -4.53
N PHE A 33 5.24 -6.61 -5.12
CA PHE A 33 5.03 -5.53 -6.09
C PHE A 33 5.23 -4.15 -5.45
N VAL A 34 4.64 -3.93 -4.28
CA VAL A 34 4.81 -2.68 -3.51
C VAL A 34 6.28 -2.45 -3.14
N ASP A 35 6.99 -3.50 -2.72
CA ASP A 35 8.41 -3.40 -2.36
C ASP A 35 9.28 -3.08 -3.58
N ALA A 36 8.98 -3.68 -4.74
CA ALA A 36 9.65 -3.39 -6.01
C ALA A 36 9.41 -1.93 -6.45
N VAL A 37 8.19 -1.42 -6.32
CA VAL A 37 7.86 -0.03 -6.64
C VAL A 37 8.60 0.94 -5.70
N HIS A 38 8.60 0.68 -4.39
CA HIS A 38 9.31 1.55 -3.43
C HIS A 38 10.83 1.52 -3.57
N SER A 39 11.40 0.41 -4.02
CA SER A 39 12.85 0.28 -4.28
C SER A 39 13.26 0.75 -5.67
N ALA A 40 12.32 1.23 -6.49
CA ALA A 40 12.53 1.57 -7.90
C ALA A 40 13.13 0.42 -8.74
N ASP A 41 12.84 -0.85 -8.37
CA ASP A 41 13.25 -2.03 -9.12
C ASP A 41 12.27 -2.29 -10.29
N VAL A 42 12.54 -1.61 -11.40
CA VAL A 42 11.75 -1.71 -12.63
C VAL A 42 11.73 -3.15 -13.17
N ALA A 43 12.83 -3.91 -13.02
CA ALA A 43 12.90 -5.28 -13.52
C ALA A 43 12.02 -6.23 -12.70
N ALA A 44 11.90 -6.02 -11.39
CA ALA A 44 10.96 -6.76 -10.56
C ALA A 44 9.50 -6.40 -10.85
N VAL A 45 9.18 -5.12 -11.02
CA VAL A 45 7.83 -4.68 -11.43
C VAL A 45 7.42 -5.33 -12.76
N GLU A 46 8.32 -5.32 -13.75
CA GLU A 46 8.07 -5.95 -15.03
C GLU A 46 7.89 -7.47 -14.88
N ARG A 47 8.76 -8.15 -14.13
CA ARG A 47 8.66 -9.61 -13.91
C ARG A 47 7.34 -10.01 -13.26
N ILE A 48 6.84 -9.21 -12.32
CA ILE A 48 5.59 -9.47 -11.61
C ILE A 48 4.39 -9.25 -12.52
N THR A 49 4.39 -8.17 -13.32
CA THR A 49 3.22 -7.77 -14.13
C THR A 49 3.20 -8.39 -15.53
N ARG A 50 4.31 -8.96 -15.99
CA ARG A 50 4.43 -9.53 -17.34
C ARG A 50 3.42 -10.64 -17.55
N GLY A 51 2.63 -10.50 -18.63
CA GLY A 51 1.64 -11.49 -19.03
C GLY A 51 0.34 -11.46 -18.22
N MET A 52 0.17 -10.51 -17.30
CA MET A 52 -1.11 -10.32 -16.60
C MET A 52 -2.14 -9.70 -17.54
N SER A 53 -3.36 -10.24 -17.53
CA SER A 53 -4.49 -9.61 -18.19
C SER A 53 -4.94 -8.36 -17.42
N TRP A 54 -5.76 -7.52 -18.05
CA TRP A 54 -6.36 -6.35 -17.40
C TRP A 54 -7.09 -6.70 -16.08
N THR A 55 -7.79 -7.84 -16.04
CA THR A 55 -8.47 -8.33 -14.83
C THR A 55 -7.48 -8.65 -13.70
N HIS A 56 -6.36 -9.31 -14.02
CA HIS A 56 -5.32 -9.62 -13.04
C HIS A 56 -4.61 -8.36 -12.53
N LEU A 57 -4.34 -7.39 -13.42
CA LEU A 57 -3.77 -6.10 -13.05
C LEU A 57 -4.72 -5.28 -12.16
N SER A 58 -6.03 -5.31 -12.46
CA SER A 58 -7.05 -4.64 -11.66
C SER A 58 -7.17 -5.26 -10.26
N ALA A 59 -7.15 -6.59 -10.16
CA ALA A 59 -7.13 -7.29 -8.89
C ALA A 59 -5.85 -6.98 -8.10
N LEU A 60 -4.67 -6.97 -8.75
CA LEU A 60 -3.41 -6.57 -8.11
C LEU A 60 -3.50 -5.15 -7.55
N ALA A 61 -4.06 -4.20 -8.28
CA ALA A 61 -4.24 -2.84 -7.80
C ALA A 61 -5.16 -2.77 -6.56
N LEU A 62 -6.22 -3.58 -6.51
CA LEU A 62 -7.11 -3.68 -5.36
C LEU A 62 -6.40 -4.31 -4.15
N SER A 63 -5.64 -5.38 -4.34
CA SER A 63 -4.83 -6.01 -3.30
C SER A 63 -3.75 -5.07 -2.77
N VAL A 64 -3.12 -4.27 -3.64
CA VAL A 64 -2.17 -3.23 -3.23
C VAL A 64 -2.86 -2.12 -2.43
N ALA A 65 -4.06 -1.70 -2.85
CA ALA A 65 -4.83 -0.69 -2.12
C ALA A 65 -5.24 -1.19 -0.73
N SER A 66 -5.58 -2.48 -0.57
CA SER A 66 -5.94 -3.07 0.73
C SER A 66 -4.75 -3.13 1.70
N LEU A 67 -3.50 -3.23 1.21
CA LEU A 67 -2.29 -3.10 2.03
C LEU A 67 -2.13 -1.69 2.63
N ALA A 68 -2.68 -0.66 1.98
CA ALA A 68 -2.68 0.71 2.48
C ALA A 68 -3.79 0.97 3.50
N GLU A 69 -4.84 0.15 3.51
CA GLU A 69 -5.83 0.19 4.58
C GLU A 69 -5.15 -0.23 5.89
N PRO A 70 -5.37 0.51 7.00
CA PRO A 70 -4.93 0.07 8.30
C PRO A 70 -5.76 -1.15 8.71
N SER A 71 -5.36 -2.34 8.22
CA SER A 71 -5.80 -3.61 8.79
C SER A 71 -5.54 -3.52 10.29
N ALA A 72 -6.58 -3.74 11.07
CA ALA A 72 -6.55 -3.73 12.53
C ALA A 72 -5.65 -4.84 13.13
N ALA A 73 -4.89 -5.57 12.31
CA ALA A 73 -3.90 -6.55 12.71
C ALA A 73 -2.65 -6.45 11.82
N ARG A 74 -1.61 -5.72 12.26
CA ARG A 74 -0.27 -5.79 11.64
C ARG A 74 0.55 -6.93 12.24
N PRO A 75 1.24 -7.77 11.43
CA PRO A 75 2.15 -8.82 11.90
C PRO A 75 3.44 -8.25 12.53
N PRO A 76 4.20 -9.03 13.32
CA PRO A 76 5.13 -8.56 14.35
C PRO A 76 6.54 -8.18 13.85
N GLN A 77 6.67 -7.66 12.63
CA GLN A 77 7.98 -7.18 12.16
C GLN A 77 8.27 -5.78 12.71
N LEU A 78 8.90 -5.78 13.90
CA LEU A 78 9.21 -4.65 14.76
C LEU A 78 7.97 -3.83 15.09
N ALA A 79 7.32 -4.16 16.21
CA ALA A 79 6.41 -3.22 16.87
C ALA A 79 7.23 -1.97 17.25
N TRP A 80 7.34 -1.03 16.32
CA TRP A 80 8.07 0.22 16.50
C TRP A 80 7.40 0.99 17.64
N SER A 81 8.07 1.05 18.78
CA SER A 81 7.60 1.90 19.87
C SER A 81 7.75 3.37 19.45
N ILE A 82 6.98 4.26 20.10
CA ILE A 82 7.15 5.72 19.90
C ILE A 82 8.60 6.15 20.20
N ALA A 83 9.26 5.48 21.16
CA ALA A 83 10.66 5.73 21.48
C ALA A 83 11.59 5.36 20.31
N ASP A 84 11.36 4.22 19.65
CA ASP A 84 12.13 3.78 18.48
C ASP A 84 11.97 4.73 17.29
N LEU A 85 10.74 5.22 17.07
CA LEU A 85 10.46 6.19 16.01
C LEU A 85 11.14 7.54 16.27
N LYS A 86 11.09 8.04 17.52
CA LYS A 86 11.80 9.26 17.91
C LYS A 86 13.31 9.12 17.79
N TRP A 87 13.85 7.95 18.15
CA TRP A 87 15.27 7.64 17.98
C TRP A 87 15.67 7.62 16.50
N ALA A 88 14.87 7.00 15.64
CA ALA A 88 15.12 6.96 14.21
C ALA A 88 15.12 8.36 13.61
N HIS A 89 14.13 9.19 13.98
CA HIS A 89 14.07 10.60 13.57
C HIS A 89 15.28 11.41 14.01
N ALA A 90 15.71 11.26 15.27
CA ALA A 90 16.89 11.94 15.79
C ALA A 90 18.17 11.52 15.04
N ARG A 91 18.32 10.22 14.72
CA ARG A 91 19.44 9.73 13.91
C ARG A 91 19.39 10.22 12.47
N TYR A 92 18.20 10.24 11.87
CA TYR A 92 18.01 10.76 10.52
C TYR A 92 18.39 12.24 10.44
N LYS A 93 18.01 13.07 11.43
CA LYS A 93 18.42 14.48 11.51
C LYS A 93 19.93 14.68 11.66
N LYS A 94 20.64 13.73 12.28
CA LYS A 94 22.12 13.72 12.40
C LYS A 94 22.84 13.13 11.18
N GLY A 95 22.13 12.84 10.09
CA GLY A 95 22.71 12.31 8.85
C GLY A 95 22.80 10.78 8.79
N GLY A 96 22.26 10.04 9.77
CA GLY A 96 22.17 8.58 9.71
C GLY A 96 21.22 8.13 8.58
N ARG A 97 21.67 7.21 7.72
CA ARG A 97 20.90 6.76 6.54
C ARG A 97 20.82 5.24 6.38
N THR A 98 21.07 4.47 7.43
CA THR A 98 20.85 3.01 7.45
C THR A 98 19.39 2.67 7.20
N ASP A 99 19.09 1.49 6.66
CA ASP A 99 17.71 1.09 6.30
C ASP A 99 16.74 1.16 7.48
N ARG A 100 17.16 0.71 8.67
CA ARG A 100 16.38 0.83 9.91
C ARG A 100 16.03 2.29 10.25
N VAL A 101 16.94 3.23 10.02
CA VAL A 101 16.72 4.66 10.29
C VAL A 101 15.80 5.29 9.25
N ARG A 102 15.90 4.90 7.98
CA ARG A 102 14.98 5.34 6.92
C ARG A 102 13.55 4.83 7.15
N GLN A 103 13.39 3.55 7.49
CA GLN A 103 12.10 2.93 7.80
C GLN A 103 11.44 3.59 9.02
N GLY A 104 12.20 3.75 10.11
CA GLY A 104 11.70 4.43 11.31
C GLY A 104 11.33 5.90 11.08
N GLU A 105 12.11 6.63 10.27
CA GLU A 105 11.79 8.02 9.90
C GLU A 105 10.50 8.10 9.07
N ALA A 106 10.33 7.25 8.06
CA ALA A 106 9.12 7.23 7.24
C ALA A 106 7.87 6.96 8.10
N LEU A 107 7.93 5.99 9.01
CA LEU A 107 6.86 5.69 9.95
C LEU A 107 6.59 6.85 10.92
N TYR A 108 7.64 7.52 11.42
CA TYR A 108 7.50 8.68 12.30
C TYR A 108 6.83 9.87 11.59
N GLN A 109 7.22 10.17 10.35
CA GLN A 109 6.60 11.24 9.56
C GLN A 109 5.14 10.94 9.23
N GLN A 110 4.81 9.68 8.91
CA GLN A 110 3.44 9.25 8.70
C GLN A 110 2.58 9.43 9.97
N MET A 111 3.13 9.10 11.14
CA MET A 111 2.48 9.32 12.43
C MET A 111 2.23 10.82 12.70
N LEU A 112 3.22 11.67 12.44
CA LEU A 112 3.07 13.12 12.59
C LEU A 112 2.02 13.70 11.64
N TYR A 113 2.01 13.25 10.38
CA TYR A 113 1.02 13.67 9.40
C TYR A 113 -0.40 13.29 9.85
N ARG A 114 -0.62 12.06 10.28
CA ARG A 114 -1.92 11.59 10.81
C ARG A 114 -2.37 12.41 12.03
N HIS A 115 -1.46 12.71 12.96
CA HIS A 115 -1.77 13.55 14.11
C HIS A 115 -2.14 14.99 13.72
N ARG A 116 -1.50 15.55 12.68
CA ARG A 116 -1.83 16.88 12.15
C ARG A 116 -3.17 16.86 11.44
N ALA A 117 -3.40 15.90 10.54
CA ALA A 117 -4.66 15.73 9.83
C ALA A 117 -5.85 15.54 10.79
N ALA A 118 -5.65 14.79 11.88
CA ALA A 118 -6.66 14.62 12.93
C ALA A 118 -7.02 15.93 13.66
N LYS A 119 -6.08 16.88 13.75
CA LYS A 119 -6.26 18.20 14.36
C LYS A 119 -6.76 19.27 13.39
N MET A 120 -6.73 19.01 12.07
CA MET A 120 -7.27 19.92 11.07
C MET A 120 -8.80 19.89 11.09
N PRO A 121 -9.48 21.05 11.19
CA PRO A 121 -10.93 21.13 11.11
C PRO A 121 -11.42 20.60 9.75
N ALA A 122 -12.59 19.94 9.75
CA ALA A 122 -13.11 19.22 8.58
C ALA A 122 -13.25 20.06 7.30
N ALA A 123 -13.30 21.39 7.41
CA ALA A 123 -13.36 22.33 6.30
C ALA A 123 -12.06 22.36 5.45
N GLU A 124 -10.90 22.10 6.04
CA GLU A 124 -9.60 22.16 5.33
C GLU A 124 -9.20 20.83 4.66
N ARG A 125 -9.87 19.72 4.99
CA ARG A 125 -9.55 18.39 4.44
C ARG A 125 -10.02 18.17 2.99
N ARG A 126 -10.81 19.09 2.42
CA ARG A 126 -11.37 18.98 1.07
C ARG A 126 -10.54 19.66 -0.03
N LEU A 127 -9.44 20.31 0.33
CA LEU A 127 -8.63 21.13 -0.58
C LEU A 127 -7.15 20.70 -0.67
N ALA A 128 -6.78 19.58 -0.05
CA ALA A 128 -5.41 19.04 -0.06
C ALA A 128 -5.33 17.73 -0.85
#